data_AF-A0A502GZN7-F1
#
_entry.id   AF-A0A502GZN7-F1
#
_cell.length_a   1.000
_cell.length_b   1.000
_cell.length_c   1.000
_cell.angle_alpha   90.00
_cell.angle_beta   90.00
_cell.angle_gamma   90.00
#
_symmetry.space_group_name_H-M   'P 1'
#
loop_
_entity.id
_entity.type
_entity.pdbx_description
1 polymer ?
#
loop_
_entity_poly.entity_id
_entity_poly.type
_entity_poly.pdbx_seq_one_letter_code
_entity_poly.pdbx_strand_id
1 'polypeptide(L)'
;MFPQNASPDGQRHPCFIDGAGRLCAVGYLVAKTAGRPAAERINQRFQYSNLLDMRDKGLGRWVAQSGLSLADCALIQPTYGPSYIPVATGNNIPTGYGTASAVLVGLNASAMVLNASDAGRQAGRWLPWLTMASGTTQLVLGATRFPEEPVTTFNGSSLPTNESQKLLSMANIGVGTATVLFGAWNLLHRPAATSQGPRTSWNVGPAPAGAGQRADGMSLFLARRF
;
A
#
# COMPACT_ATOMS: atom_id res chain seq x y z
N MET A 1 -36.02 -19.19 -21.89
CA MET A 1 -34.67 -19.18 -22.51
C MET A 1 -34.15 -17.75 -22.52
N PHE A 2 -32.85 -17.56 -22.31
CA PHE A 2 -32.19 -16.25 -22.33
C PHE A 2 -31.76 -15.85 -23.75
N PRO A 3 -31.57 -14.55 -24.04
CA PRO A 3 -31.11 -14.08 -25.35
C PRO A 3 -29.66 -14.48 -25.61
N GLN A 4 -29.36 -14.80 -26.86
CA GLN A 4 -28.00 -15.05 -27.32
C GLN A 4 -27.36 -13.74 -27.81
N ASN A 5 -26.17 -13.41 -27.32
CA ASN A 5 -25.42 -12.26 -27.81
C ASN A 5 -24.60 -12.66 -29.06
N ALA A 6 -24.86 -11.97 -30.16
CA ALA A 6 -24.16 -12.11 -31.44
C ALA A 6 -23.48 -10.79 -31.87
N SER A 7 -22.99 -10.00 -30.91
CA SER A 7 -22.35 -8.71 -31.17
C SER A 7 -21.21 -8.84 -32.17
N PRO A 8 -21.12 -7.95 -33.20
CA PRO A 8 -20.12 -8.05 -34.27
C PRO A 8 -18.68 -7.84 -33.81
N ASP A 9 -18.46 -7.18 -32.67
CA ASP A 9 -17.14 -6.76 -32.18
C ASP A 9 -16.45 -7.81 -31.29
N GLY A 10 -17.07 -8.97 -31.10
CA GLY A 10 -16.53 -10.07 -30.29
C GLY A 10 -16.48 -9.78 -28.78
N GLN A 11 -16.97 -8.61 -28.34
CA GLN A 11 -17.03 -8.25 -26.94
C GLN A 11 -18.34 -8.73 -26.31
N ARG A 12 -18.30 -8.93 -24.99
CA ARG A 12 -19.52 -9.22 -24.22
C ARG A 12 -20.30 -7.95 -24.01
N HIS A 13 -21.43 -7.84 -24.70
CA HIS A 13 -22.42 -6.78 -24.50
C HIS A 13 -23.70 -7.31 -23.84
N PRO A 14 -24.52 -6.45 -23.24
CA PRO A 14 -25.93 -6.76 -23.02
C PRO A 14 -26.61 -7.15 -24.34
N CYS A 15 -27.71 -7.92 -24.30
CA CYS A 15 -28.53 -8.20 -25.48
C CYS A 15 -30.00 -8.06 -25.09
N PHE A 16 -30.67 -7.00 -25.55
CA PHE A 16 -32.04 -6.68 -25.16
C PHE A 16 -33.06 -7.64 -25.81
N ILE A 17 -32.96 -7.85 -27.13
CA ILE A 17 -33.63 -8.91 -27.88
C ILE A 17 -32.63 -9.55 -28.86
N ASP A 18 -32.53 -10.88 -28.87
CA ASP A 18 -31.68 -11.60 -29.83
C ASP A 18 -32.33 -11.77 -31.21
N GLY A 19 -31.56 -12.27 -32.19
CA GLY A 19 -32.06 -12.52 -33.55
C GLY A 19 -33.17 -13.59 -33.65
N ALA A 20 -33.36 -14.40 -32.60
CA ALA A 20 -34.46 -15.36 -32.49
C ALA A 20 -35.67 -14.76 -31.73
N GLY A 21 -35.64 -13.49 -31.39
CA GLY A 21 -36.72 -12.78 -30.70
C GLY A 21 -36.82 -13.07 -29.20
N ARG A 22 -35.78 -13.67 -28.59
CA ARG A 22 -35.72 -13.91 -27.14
C ARG A 22 -35.38 -12.61 -26.42
N LEU A 23 -36.07 -12.35 -25.33
CA LEU A 23 -35.95 -11.12 -24.54
C LEU A 23 -34.99 -11.33 -23.37
N CYS A 24 -34.18 -10.32 -23.04
CA CYS A 24 -33.57 -10.26 -21.72
C CYS A 24 -34.63 -10.08 -20.63
N ALA A 25 -34.24 -10.24 -19.36
CA ALA A 25 -35.19 -10.14 -18.25
C ALA A 25 -35.92 -8.79 -18.22
N VAL A 26 -35.23 -7.66 -18.42
CA VAL A 26 -35.87 -6.34 -18.47
C VAL A 26 -36.74 -6.17 -19.72
N GLY A 27 -36.27 -6.63 -20.88
CA GLY A 27 -37.06 -6.64 -22.12
C GLY A 27 -38.36 -7.44 -21.98
N TYR A 28 -38.31 -8.56 -21.24
CA TYR A 28 -39.48 -9.38 -20.93
C TYR A 28 -40.48 -8.63 -20.04
N LEU A 29 -40.02 -7.93 -19.00
CA LEU A 29 -40.88 -7.12 -18.14
C LEU A 29 -41.58 -6.01 -18.92
N VAL A 30 -40.84 -5.30 -19.78
CA VAL A 30 -41.41 -4.28 -20.68
C VAL A 30 -42.44 -4.90 -21.61
N ALA A 31 -42.11 -6.01 -22.29
CA ALA A 31 -43.02 -6.66 -23.22
C ALA A 31 -44.31 -7.13 -22.54
N LYS A 32 -44.22 -7.58 -21.28
CA LYS A 32 -45.37 -8.10 -20.53
C LYS A 32 -46.31 -7.01 -20.03
N THR A 33 -45.79 -5.82 -19.72
CA THR A 33 -46.54 -4.74 -19.06
C THR A 33 -46.85 -3.55 -19.97
N ALA A 34 -46.03 -3.29 -20.97
CA ALA A 34 -46.20 -2.21 -21.96
C ALA A 34 -46.35 -2.73 -23.40
N GLY A 35 -46.35 -4.06 -23.59
CA GLY A 35 -46.52 -4.72 -24.88
C GLY A 35 -45.21 -4.96 -25.64
N ARG A 36 -45.21 -6.02 -26.47
CA ARG A 36 -44.09 -6.40 -27.33
C ARG A 36 -43.56 -5.27 -28.23
N PRO A 37 -44.41 -4.43 -28.87
CA PRO A 37 -43.92 -3.31 -29.69
C PRO A 37 -43.08 -2.29 -28.90
N ALA A 38 -43.34 -2.12 -27.60
CA ALA A 38 -42.55 -1.22 -26.76
C ALA A 38 -41.13 -1.75 -26.55
N ALA A 39 -40.98 -3.05 -26.34
CA ALA A 39 -39.67 -3.70 -26.22
C ALA A 39 -38.90 -3.68 -27.55
N GLU A 40 -39.58 -3.92 -28.68
CA GLU A 40 -38.95 -3.89 -30.00
C GLU A 40 -38.46 -2.50 -30.38
N ARG A 41 -39.23 -1.45 -30.08
CA ARG A 41 -38.81 -0.05 -30.27
C ARG A 41 -37.54 0.27 -29.48
N ILE A 42 -37.43 -0.19 -28.24
CA ILE A 42 -36.22 0.00 -27.42
C ILE A 42 -35.05 -0.78 -28.04
N ASN A 43 -35.29 -2.03 -28.43
CA ASN A 43 -34.28 -2.89 -29.04
C ASN A 43 -33.65 -2.27 -30.29
N GLN A 44 -34.45 -1.67 -31.18
CA GLN A 44 -33.97 -1.04 -32.42
C GLN A 44 -32.89 0.01 -32.19
N ARG A 45 -32.85 0.63 -31.02
CA ARG A 45 -31.91 1.71 -30.69
C ARG A 45 -30.83 1.29 -29.70
N PHE A 46 -31.10 0.28 -28.89
CA PHE A 46 -30.29 -0.05 -27.70
C PHE A 46 -30.07 -1.55 -27.50
N GLN A 47 -30.15 -2.35 -28.56
CA GLN A 47 -30.02 -3.81 -28.49
C GLN A 47 -28.83 -4.27 -27.65
N TYR A 48 -27.68 -3.61 -27.79
CA TYR A 48 -26.43 -3.97 -27.12
C TYR A 48 -25.99 -2.98 -26.03
N SER A 49 -26.88 -2.10 -25.58
CA SER A 49 -26.55 -1.06 -24.58
C SER A 49 -26.85 -1.50 -23.15
N ASN A 50 -26.10 -0.98 -22.18
CA ASN A 50 -26.52 -1.07 -20.77
C ASN A 50 -27.74 -0.18 -20.54
N LEU A 51 -28.64 -0.59 -19.65
CA LEU A 51 -29.85 0.18 -19.32
C LEU A 51 -29.54 1.59 -18.84
N LEU A 52 -28.44 1.78 -18.10
CA LEU A 52 -28.01 3.09 -17.62
C LEU A 52 -27.60 4.04 -18.77
N ASP A 53 -27.18 3.48 -19.91
CA ASP A 53 -26.78 4.24 -21.09
C ASP A 53 -27.96 4.51 -22.06
N MET A 54 -29.10 3.86 -21.84
CA MET A 54 -30.27 3.99 -22.72
C MET A 54 -31.01 5.31 -22.50
N ARG A 55 -30.74 6.28 -23.37
CA ARG A 55 -31.50 7.54 -23.42
C ARG A 55 -32.83 7.37 -24.17
N ASP A 56 -33.73 6.55 -23.62
CA ASP A 56 -35.08 6.34 -24.16
C ASP A 56 -36.18 6.89 -23.24
N LYS A 57 -36.95 7.86 -23.74
CA LYS A 57 -38.08 8.45 -23.00
C LYS A 57 -39.21 7.44 -22.75
N GLY A 58 -39.33 6.40 -23.56
CA GLY A 58 -40.31 5.33 -23.35
C GLY A 58 -39.91 4.42 -22.20
N LEU A 59 -38.66 3.96 -22.19
CA LEU A 59 -38.07 3.20 -21.09
C LEU A 59 -38.14 3.98 -19.78
N GLY A 60 -37.74 5.25 -19.77
CA GLY A 60 -37.80 6.08 -18.55
C GLY A 60 -39.21 6.22 -17.98
N ARG A 61 -40.22 6.41 -18.84
CA ARG A 61 -41.64 6.43 -18.41
C ARG A 61 -42.10 5.07 -17.87
N TRP A 62 -41.70 3.99 -18.52
CA TRP A 62 -42.03 2.64 -18.06
C TRP A 62 -41.40 2.33 -16.70
N VAL A 63 -40.12 2.67 -16.49
CA VAL A 63 -39.43 2.53 -15.19
C VAL A 63 -40.17 3.32 -14.10
N ALA A 64 -40.53 4.58 -14.38
CA ALA A 64 -41.29 5.39 -13.42
C ALA A 64 -42.66 4.80 -13.05
N GLN A 65 -43.28 4.03 -13.95
CA GLN A 65 -44.58 3.38 -13.73
C GLN A 65 -44.47 1.98 -13.11
N SER A 66 -43.32 1.31 -13.24
CA SER A 66 -43.12 -0.06 -12.76
C SER A 66 -42.85 -0.15 -11.26
N GLY A 67 -42.54 0.97 -10.61
CA GLY A 67 -42.11 1.02 -9.20
C GLY A 67 -40.64 0.64 -8.99
N LEU A 68 -39.89 0.44 -10.07
CA LEU A 68 -38.45 0.19 -10.05
C LEU A 68 -37.68 1.48 -10.35
N SER A 69 -36.48 1.63 -9.81
CA SER A 69 -35.53 2.62 -10.33
C SER A 69 -34.82 2.10 -11.58
N LEU A 70 -34.21 3.00 -12.35
CA LEU A 70 -33.38 2.60 -13.49
C LEU A 70 -32.16 1.79 -13.02
N ALA A 71 -31.65 2.08 -11.82
CA ALA A 71 -30.58 1.31 -11.19
C ALA A 71 -31.02 -0.10 -10.82
N ASP A 72 -32.22 -0.28 -10.28
CA ASP A 72 -32.78 -1.62 -10.00
C ASP A 72 -32.96 -2.42 -11.28
N CYS A 73 -33.43 -1.78 -12.35
CA CYS A 73 -33.50 -2.39 -13.67
C CYS A 73 -32.11 -2.78 -14.20
N ALA A 74 -31.09 -1.95 -13.94
CA ALA A 74 -29.71 -2.25 -14.32
C ALA A 74 -29.12 -3.45 -13.53
N LEU A 75 -29.50 -3.66 -12.27
CA LEU A 75 -29.11 -4.84 -11.49
C LEU A 75 -29.68 -6.16 -12.06
N ILE A 76 -30.80 -6.09 -12.79
CA ILE A 76 -31.38 -7.24 -13.49
C ILE A 76 -30.54 -7.62 -14.73
N GLN A 77 -29.79 -6.66 -15.31
CA GLN A 77 -28.80 -6.98 -16.33
C GLN A 77 -27.53 -7.51 -15.65
N PRO A 78 -27.03 -8.71 -16.02
CA PRO A 78 -25.75 -9.16 -15.50
C PRO A 78 -24.63 -8.26 -16.02
N THR A 79 -23.54 -8.13 -15.26
CA THR A 79 -22.39 -7.34 -15.68
C THR A 79 -21.70 -8.02 -16.89
N TYR A 80 -21.66 -7.33 -18.02
CA TYR A 80 -20.99 -7.80 -19.23
C TYR A 80 -19.64 -7.10 -19.37
N GLY A 81 -18.63 -7.65 -18.72
CA GLY A 81 -17.25 -7.17 -18.78
C GLY A 81 -16.35 -8.09 -17.98
N PRO A 82 -15.02 -8.08 -18.20
CA PRO A 82 -14.12 -8.74 -17.28
C PRO A 82 -14.31 -8.09 -15.91
N SER A 83 -14.75 -8.85 -14.92
CA SER A 83 -14.49 -8.49 -13.54
C SER A 83 -12.98 -8.33 -13.45
N TYR A 84 -12.50 -7.11 -13.24
CA TYR A 84 -11.12 -6.84 -12.88
C TYR A 84 -10.91 -7.48 -11.52
N ILE A 85 -10.68 -8.79 -11.54
CA ILE A 85 -10.05 -9.49 -10.47
C ILE A 85 -8.57 -9.24 -10.73
N PRO A 86 -7.88 -8.40 -9.95
CA PRO A 86 -6.43 -8.29 -10.06
C PRO A 86 -5.83 -9.66 -9.75
N VAL A 87 -5.61 -10.46 -10.78
CA VAL A 87 -4.76 -11.63 -10.69
C VAL A 87 -3.38 -11.04 -10.40
N ALA A 88 -2.79 -11.33 -9.24
CA ALA A 88 -1.42 -10.92 -8.97
C ALA A 88 -0.51 -11.56 -10.01
N THR A 89 -0.18 -10.82 -11.07
CA THR A 89 0.49 -11.33 -12.28
C THR A 89 1.99 -11.60 -12.08
N GLY A 90 2.49 -11.68 -10.85
CA GLY A 90 3.88 -11.99 -10.60
C GLY A 90 4.19 -12.27 -9.14
N ASN A 91 4.85 -13.40 -8.89
CA ASN A 91 5.55 -13.64 -7.64
C ASN A 91 6.93 -12.97 -7.72
N ASN A 92 6.98 -11.64 -7.55
CA ASN A 92 8.19 -10.87 -7.71
C ASN A 92 8.35 -9.81 -6.61
N ILE A 93 9.59 -9.52 -6.25
CA ILE A 93 9.90 -8.42 -5.33
C ILE A 93 10.25 -7.18 -6.17
N PRO A 94 9.52 -6.06 -6.03
CA PRO A 94 9.91 -4.81 -6.69
C PRO A 94 11.35 -4.44 -6.31
N THR A 95 12.21 -4.14 -7.28
CA THR A 95 13.64 -3.88 -7.05
C THR A 95 13.88 -2.81 -5.97
N GLY A 96 13.07 -1.74 -5.97
CA GLY A 96 13.14 -0.69 -4.93
C GLY A 96 12.83 -1.22 -3.52
N TYR A 97 11.90 -2.17 -3.39
CA TYR A 97 11.59 -2.78 -2.09
C TYR A 97 12.70 -3.74 -1.63
N GLY A 98 13.20 -4.58 -2.54
CA GLY A 98 14.30 -5.50 -2.24
C GLY A 98 15.57 -4.76 -1.81
N THR A 99 15.95 -3.72 -2.55
CA THR A 99 17.13 -2.89 -2.24
C THR A 99 16.98 -2.14 -0.92
N ALA A 100 15.85 -1.48 -0.67
CA ALA A 100 15.60 -0.80 0.60
C ALA A 100 15.65 -1.76 1.79
N SER A 101 15.09 -2.97 1.64
CA SER A 101 15.14 -4.01 2.67
C SER A 101 16.57 -4.45 2.98
N ALA A 102 17.38 -4.72 1.95
CA ALA A 102 18.78 -5.13 2.12
C ALA A 102 19.62 -4.04 2.83
N VAL A 103 19.42 -2.77 2.45
CA VAL A 103 20.09 -1.64 3.11
C VAL A 103 19.70 -1.55 4.58
N LEU A 104 18.40 -1.64 4.90
CA LEU A 104 17.93 -1.57 6.29
C LEU A 104 18.41 -2.75 7.14
N VAL A 105 18.46 -3.96 6.58
CA VAL A 105 19.07 -5.12 7.26
C VAL A 105 20.54 -4.85 7.58
N GLY A 106 21.32 -4.35 6.61
CA GLY A 106 22.72 -4.01 6.81
C GLY A 106 22.94 -2.90 7.85
N LEU A 107 22.10 -1.86 7.82
CA LEU A 107 22.13 -0.77 8.80
C LEU A 107 21.77 -1.27 10.20
N ASN A 108 20.74 -2.10 10.33
CA ASN A 108 20.29 -2.63 11.62
C ASN A 108 21.32 -3.58 12.23
N ALA A 109 21.90 -4.48 11.44
CA ALA A 109 22.99 -5.34 11.89
C ALA A 109 24.20 -4.51 12.37
N SER A 110 24.58 -3.50 11.60
CA SER A 110 25.69 -2.60 11.95
C SER A 110 25.40 -1.80 13.22
N ALA A 111 24.19 -1.25 13.35
CA ALA A 111 23.76 -0.51 14.53
C ALA A 111 23.72 -1.39 15.78
N MET A 112 23.27 -2.65 15.66
CA MET A 112 23.29 -3.61 16.76
C MET A 112 24.71 -3.89 17.24
N VAL A 113 25.63 -4.19 16.30
CA VAL A 113 27.04 -4.43 16.60
C VAL A 113 27.67 -3.22 17.28
N LEU A 114 27.44 -2.02 16.74
CA LEU A 114 27.93 -0.78 17.35
C LEU A 114 27.36 -0.61 18.76
N ASN A 115 26.06 -0.81 18.99
CA ASN A 115 25.47 -0.72 20.33
C ASN A 115 26.04 -1.74 21.33
N ALA A 116 26.39 -2.93 20.87
CA ALA A 116 26.99 -3.96 21.72
C ALA A 116 28.47 -3.66 22.06
N SER A 117 29.17 -2.92 21.19
CA SER A 117 30.58 -2.58 21.36
C SER A 117 30.84 -1.56 22.48
N ASP A 118 32.06 -1.54 23.02
CA ASP A 118 32.48 -0.56 24.02
C ASP A 118 32.44 0.88 23.50
N ALA A 119 32.76 1.08 22.22
CA ALA A 119 32.62 2.38 21.56
C ALA A 119 31.16 2.86 21.56
N GLY A 120 30.20 1.96 21.27
CA GLY A 120 28.79 2.31 21.33
C GLY A 120 28.28 2.55 22.74
N ARG A 121 28.80 1.82 23.74
CA ARG A 121 28.49 2.09 25.17
C ARG A 121 28.96 3.48 25.58
N GLN A 122 30.14 3.90 25.14
CA GLN A 122 30.68 5.24 25.38
C GLN A 122 29.89 6.35 24.65
N ALA A 123 29.28 6.04 23.51
CA ALA A 123 28.48 7.00 22.75
C ALA A 123 27.20 7.47 23.49
N GLY A 124 26.75 6.78 24.54
CA GLY A 124 25.60 7.21 25.36
C GLY A 124 24.23 6.78 24.80
N ARG A 125 23.16 7.50 25.18
CA ARG A 125 21.76 7.06 24.96
C ARG A 125 21.18 7.36 23.57
N TRP A 126 21.82 8.19 22.75
CA TRP A 126 21.32 8.51 21.40
C TRP A 126 21.42 7.32 20.43
N LEU A 127 22.46 6.48 20.58
CA LEU A 127 22.70 5.34 19.70
C LEU A 127 21.59 4.26 19.80
N PRO A 128 21.09 3.89 21.00
CA PRO A 128 19.90 3.05 21.14
C PRO A 128 18.65 3.66 20.48
N TRP A 129 18.44 4.97 20.63
CA TRP A 129 17.31 5.67 19.99
C TRP A 129 17.35 5.57 18.47
N LEU A 130 18.52 5.79 17.86
CA LEU A 130 18.68 5.63 16.41
C LEU A 130 18.45 4.19 15.95
N THR A 131 18.84 3.21 16.77
CA THR A 131 18.64 1.79 16.47
C THR A 131 17.16 1.44 16.50
N MET A 132 16.42 1.97 17.47
CA MET A 132 14.97 1.83 17.50
C MET A 132 14.34 2.50 16.27
N ALA A 133 14.76 3.71 15.92
CA ALA A 133 14.22 4.43 14.76
C ALA A 133 14.43 3.67 13.43
N SER A 134 15.62 3.09 13.21
CA SER A 134 15.87 2.28 12.02
C SER A 134 15.09 0.95 12.04
N GLY A 135 14.97 0.31 13.20
CA GLY A 135 14.11 -0.87 13.40
C GLY A 135 12.63 -0.60 13.10
N THR A 136 12.08 0.50 13.64
CA THR A 136 10.71 0.94 13.36
C THR A 136 10.51 1.24 11.88
N THR A 137 11.48 1.86 11.22
CA THR A 137 11.42 2.12 9.78
C THR A 137 11.33 0.82 8.98
N GLN A 138 12.15 -0.19 9.32
CA GLN A 138 12.09 -1.49 8.66
C GLN A 138 10.77 -2.23 8.93
N LEU A 139 10.24 -2.15 10.15
CA LEU A 139 8.94 -2.72 10.51
C LEU A 139 7.81 -2.10 9.69
N VAL A 140 7.76 -0.77 9.61
CA VAL A 140 6.73 -0.05 8.84
C VAL A 140 6.85 -0.36 7.35
N LEU A 141 8.07 -0.44 6.81
CA LEU A 141 8.30 -0.83 5.43
C LEU A 141 7.77 -2.24 5.15
N GLY A 142 8.02 -3.21 6.05
CA GLY A 142 7.47 -4.56 5.93
C GLY A 142 5.95 -4.62 6.04
N ALA A 143 5.35 -3.90 7.00
CA ALA A 143 3.90 -3.89 7.20
C ALA A 143 3.15 -3.24 6.03
N THR A 144 3.65 -2.13 5.49
CA THR A 144 3.02 -1.42 4.35
C THR A 144 3.19 -2.13 3.02
N ARG A 145 4.13 -3.08 2.92
CA ARG A 145 4.37 -3.90 1.72
C ARG A 145 3.88 -5.33 1.86
N PHE A 146 3.17 -5.67 2.94
CA PHE A 146 2.59 -6.99 3.11
C PHE A 146 1.50 -7.20 2.05
N PRO A 147 1.59 -8.25 1.20
CA PRO A 147 0.62 -8.47 0.15
C PRO A 147 -0.73 -8.91 0.72
N GLU A 148 -1.81 -8.55 0.04
CA GLU A 148 -3.16 -8.97 0.41
C GLU A 148 -3.32 -10.50 0.28
N GLU A 149 -4.17 -11.07 1.13
CA GLU A 149 -4.46 -12.50 1.12
C GLU A 149 -5.25 -12.90 -0.15
N PRO A 150 -5.14 -14.16 -0.58
CA PRO A 150 -5.87 -14.67 -1.74
C PRO A 150 -7.37 -14.36 -1.68
N VAL A 151 -7.88 -13.69 -2.70
CA VAL A 151 -9.33 -13.59 -2.87
C VAL A 151 -9.83 -14.93 -3.41
N THR A 152 -10.77 -15.55 -2.70
CA THR A 152 -11.50 -16.72 -3.18
C THR A 152 -12.54 -16.26 -4.20
N THR A 153 -12.46 -16.81 -5.41
CA THR A 153 -13.47 -16.53 -6.43
C THR A 153 -14.77 -17.29 -6.13
N PHE A 154 -15.87 -16.89 -6.77
CA PHE A 154 -17.18 -17.54 -6.66
C PHE A 154 -17.13 -19.05 -7.01
N ASN A 155 -16.13 -19.49 -7.78
CA ASN A 155 -15.93 -20.89 -8.16
C ASN A 155 -15.04 -21.66 -7.16
N GLY A 156 -14.67 -21.05 -6.02
CA GLY A 156 -13.83 -21.68 -5.00
C GLY A 156 -12.33 -21.72 -5.34
N SER A 157 -11.90 -21.11 -6.44
CA SER A 157 -10.47 -20.98 -6.75
C SER A 157 -9.86 -19.78 -6.03
N SER A 158 -8.74 -20.01 -5.34
CA SER A 158 -7.93 -18.96 -4.72
C SER A 158 -7.01 -18.33 -5.75
N LEU A 159 -6.98 -17.01 -5.82
CA LEU A 159 -6.00 -16.31 -6.65
C LEU A 159 -4.60 -16.42 -6.02
N PRO A 160 -3.54 -16.55 -6.83
CA PRO A 160 -2.18 -16.54 -6.31
C PRO A 160 -1.88 -15.20 -5.62
N THR A 161 -1.21 -15.25 -4.46
CA THR A 161 -0.63 -14.08 -3.78
C THR A 161 0.88 -14.01 -4.03
N ASN A 162 1.49 -12.85 -3.81
CA ASN A 162 2.92 -12.64 -4.04
C ASN A 162 3.75 -13.16 -2.85
N GLU A 163 3.99 -14.47 -2.83
CA GLU A 163 4.70 -15.18 -1.75
C GLU A 163 6.11 -14.63 -1.48
N SER A 164 6.86 -14.21 -2.50
CA SER A 164 8.20 -13.64 -2.35
C SER A 164 8.15 -12.30 -1.62
N GLN A 165 7.20 -11.44 -1.98
CA GLN A 165 6.97 -10.18 -1.27
C GLN A 165 6.44 -10.42 0.14
N LYS A 166 5.60 -11.44 0.35
CA LYS A 166 5.11 -11.87 1.68
C LYS A 166 6.27 -12.26 2.58
N LEU A 167 7.15 -13.15 2.11
CA LEU A 167 8.33 -13.61 2.84
C LEU A 167 9.27 -12.45 3.20
N LEU A 168 9.58 -11.56 2.25
CA LEU A 168 10.43 -10.41 2.51
C LEU A 168 9.80 -9.44 3.53
N SER A 169 8.48 -9.26 3.47
CA SER A 169 7.73 -8.41 4.41
C SER A 169 7.74 -8.99 5.82
N MET A 170 7.54 -10.30 5.95
CA MET A 170 7.69 -11.00 7.23
C MET A 170 9.11 -10.86 7.78
N ALA A 171 10.14 -11.01 6.94
CA ALA A 171 11.53 -10.83 7.35
C ALA A 171 11.80 -9.40 7.85
N ASN A 172 11.32 -8.37 7.14
CA ASN A 172 11.44 -6.97 7.55
C ASN A 172 10.72 -6.68 8.87
N ILE A 173 9.51 -7.21 9.06
CA ILE A 173 8.78 -7.09 10.33
C ILE A 173 9.56 -7.76 11.46
N GLY A 174 10.04 -8.99 11.25
CA GLY A 174 10.81 -9.73 12.26
C GLY A 174 12.11 -9.04 12.65
N VAL A 175 12.95 -8.68 11.67
CA VAL A 175 14.22 -7.99 11.90
C VAL A 175 13.99 -6.60 12.50
N GLY A 176 13.02 -5.84 11.97
CA GLY A 176 12.66 -4.53 12.51
C GLY A 176 12.22 -4.60 13.97
N THR A 177 11.35 -5.56 14.31
CA THR A 177 10.89 -5.79 15.69
C THR A 177 12.04 -6.14 16.61
N ALA A 178 12.90 -7.09 16.21
CA ALA A 178 14.08 -7.48 16.98
C ALA A 178 15.02 -6.28 17.21
N THR A 179 15.18 -5.41 16.21
CA THR A 179 16.00 -4.19 16.29
C THR A 179 15.42 -3.18 17.28
N VAL A 180 14.11 -2.96 17.27
CA VAL A 180 13.44 -2.08 18.23
C VAL A 180 13.61 -2.61 19.65
N LEU A 181 13.38 -3.92 19.87
CA LEU A 181 13.53 -4.55 21.18
C LEU A 181 14.98 -4.46 21.69
N PHE A 182 15.96 -4.70 20.81
CA PHE A 182 17.37 -4.58 21.15
C PHE A 182 17.78 -3.14 21.51
N GLY A 183 17.29 -2.15 20.76
CA GLY A 183 17.50 -0.74 21.08
C GLY A 183 16.86 -0.34 22.40
N ALA A 184 15.62 -0.77 22.65
CA ALA A 184 14.92 -0.53 23.91
C ALA A 184 15.65 -1.16 25.11
N TRP A 185 16.11 -2.40 24.97
CA TRP A 185 16.91 -3.08 25.98
C TRP A 185 18.18 -2.30 26.32
N ASN A 186 18.94 -1.89 25.31
CA ASN A 186 20.16 -1.09 25.53
C ASN A 186 19.85 0.28 26.13
N LEU A 187 18.73 0.92 25.77
CA LEU A 187 18.34 2.20 26.33
C LEU A 187 18.02 2.13 27.83
N LEU A 188 17.41 1.02 28.26
CA LEU A 188 17.06 0.76 29.67
C LEU A 188 18.28 0.38 30.52
N HIS A 189 19.22 -0.37 29.95
CA HIS A 189 20.39 -0.88 30.68
C HIS A 189 21.64 0.01 30.53
N ARG A 190 21.54 1.13 29.81
CA ARG A 190 22.63 2.12 29.73
C ARG A 190 22.45 3.19 30.80
N PRO A 191 23.48 3.43 31.64
CA PRO A 191 23.47 4.59 32.51
C PRO A 191 23.37 5.88 31.66
N ALA A 192 22.67 6.89 32.18
CA ALA A 192 22.70 8.22 31.58
C ALA A 192 24.17 8.64 31.43
N ALA A 193 24.57 9.09 30.24
CA ALA A 193 25.96 9.40 29.94
C ALA A 193 26.51 10.34 31.03
N THR A 194 27.33 9.82 31.93
CA THR A 194 28.16 10.64 32.81
C THR A 194 29.13 11.33 31.89
N SER A 195 29.03 12.66 31.81
CA SER A 195 29.89 13.51 31.00
C SER A 195 31.31 13.59 31.56
N GLN A 196 31.97 12.43 31.75
CA GLN A 196 33.34 12.29 32.20
C GLN A 196 34.28 11.84 31.06
N GLY A 197 33.83 11.96 29.80
CA GLY A 197 34.76 11.96 28.67
C GLY A 197 35.55 13.27 28.67
N PRO A 198 36.84 13.25 28.26
CA PRO A 198 37.67 14.44 28.28
C PRO A 198 37.00 15.56 27.46
N ARG A 199 36.59 16.61 28.14
CA ARG A 199 35.95 17.76 27.49
C ARG A 199 37.04 18.53 26.77
N THR A 200 36.96 18.51 25.45
CA THR A 200 37.78 19.35 24.60
C THR A 200 36.99 20.64 24.41
N SER A 201 37.46 21.75 25.00
CA SER A 201 36.85 23.06 24.81
C SER A 201 37.78 23.98 24.03
N TRP A 202 37.21 24.75 23.11
CA TRP A 202 37.87 25.88 22.48
C TRP A 202 37.67 27.09 23.36
N ASN A 203 38.75 27.68 23.85
CA ASN A 203 38.69 28.89 24.66
C ASN A 203 39.42 30.01 23.93
N VAL A 204 38.91 31.22 24.08
CA VAL A 204 39.58 32.46 23.67
C VAL A 204 40.01 33.16 24.94
N GLY A 205 41.30 33.44 25.08
CA GLY A 205 41.81 34.10 26.27
C GLY A 205 43.24 34.60 26.10
N PRO A 206 43.82 35.21 27.14
CA PRO A 206 45.23 35.57 27.14
C PRO A 206 46.06 34.31 26.89
N ALA A 207 47.05 34.39 26.00
CA ALA A 207 47.93 33.25 25.72
C ALA A 207 48.56 32.73 27.03
N PRO A 208 48.61 31.40 27.26
CA PRO A 208 49.22 30.88 28.47
C PRO A 208 50.71 31.26 28.49
N ALA A 209 51.08 32.15 29.40
CA ALA A 209 52.45 32.54 29.62
C ALA A 209 53.24 31.36 30.19
N GLY A 210 54.33 30.97 29.51
CA GLY A 210 55.37 30.16 30.15
C GLY A 210 55.93 30.91 31.36
N ALA A 211 56.38 30.17 32.37
CA ALA A 211 56.89 30.72 33.62
C ALA A 211 57.92 31.83 33.36
N GLY A 212 57.53 33.09 33.62
CA GLY A 212 58.39 34.26 33.48
C GLY A 212 58.11 35.22 32.31
N GLN A 213 57.10 34.99 31.46
CA GLN A 213 56.72 35.94 30.39
C GLN A 213 55.36 36.61 30.65
N ARG A 214 55.21 37.89 30.27
CA ARG A 214 53.90 38.56 30.21
C ARG A 214 53.21 38.15 28.91
N ALA A 215 51.98 37.64 29.02
CA ALA A 215 51.15 37.29 27.87
C ALA A 215 50.49 38.55 27.29
N ASP A 216 51.04 39.08 26.20
CA ASP A 216 50.41 40.14 25.43
C ASP A 216 49.73 39.53 24.19
N GLY A 217 48.38 39.45 24.22
CA GLY A 217 47.54 39.03 23.09
C GLY A 217 46.45 38.01 23.43
N MET A 218 45.33 38.07 22.70
CA MET A 218 44.29 37.04 22.73
C MET A 218 44.67 35.89 21.81
N SER A 219 44.59 34.66 22.30
CA SER A 219 44.78 33.45 21.50
C SER A 219 43.61 32.49 21.63
N LEU A 220 43.41 31.70 20.59
CA LEU A 220 42.49 30.57 20.58
C LEU A 220 43.29 29.33 21.00
N PHE A 221 42.89 28.67 22.08
CA PHE A 221 43.57 27.46 22.54
C PHE A 221 42.58 26.35 22.88
N LEU A 222 43.04 25.13 22.62
CA LEU A 222 42.31 23.89 22.88
C LEU A 222 42.67 23.39 24.28
N ALA A 223 41.70 23.37 25.18
CA ALA A 223 41.88 22.78 26.51
C ALA A 223 41.25 21.40 26.55
N ARG A 224 42.01 20.39 26.98
CA ARG A 224 41.51 19.04 27.27
C ARG A 224 41.52 18.87 28.79
N ARG A 225 40.33 18.85 29.42
CA ARG A 225 40.20 18.45 30.82
C ARG A 225 40.11 16.94 30.90
N PHE A 226 41.07 16.32 31.59
CA PHE A 226 41.04 14.91 31.96
C PHE A 226 40.23 14.72 33.23
#